data_AF-A0A1Y4LQ01-F1
#
_entry.id   AF-A0A1Y4LQ01-F1
#
_cell.length_a   1.000
_cell.length_b   1.000
_cell.length_c   1.000
_cell.angle_alpha   90.00
_cell.angle_beta   90.00
_cell.angle_gamma   90.00
#
_symmetry.space_group_name_H-M   'P 1'
#
loop_
_entity.id
_entity.type
_entity.pdbx_description
1 polymer ?
#
loop_
_entity_poly.entity_id
_entity_poly.type
_entity_poly.pdbx_seq_one_letter_code
_entity_poly.pdbx_strand_id
1 'polypeptide(L)'
;MTKRQFIESYVLKLQNCLEEFREGALVEDTLFDVIQEVKGVFVREVPEIDSVIWLRHGTAERDANTVIGILQLHAIDTSEESNAQEDELEKNFRELKLEYEGIKNTINGYTRDANITNYLAQLGDGIASGDIPKIKYCLGAILNWYQKNISKIHSNQYVFNGNSHDENFEKIKRFQKAFENATGDYLMNENNREANKSDPIIFLSHKSDDKKYADALEKFITGLGVKNNQLIYTSHPLHKIPLGSNIYDYLRSRINSNTFMIFLWSDKYLESPACMNELGAAWVIQSDYTNIYVPSFSFGNPKYRECAVDTSKMGAVLNGDDHCKASMIELKNKIQSIFKLENDERTSQYLLDNFIKEIQGED
;
A
#
# COMPACT_ATOMS: atom_id res chain seq x y z
N MET A 1 -4.44 5.91 -13.40
CA MET A 1 -5.50 6.60 -12.63
C MET A 1 -6.62 5.58 -12.47
N THR A 2 -6.94 5.19 -11.24
CA THR A 2 -8.01 4.22 -10.99
C THR A 2 -9.37 4.86 -11.23
N LYS A 3 -10.42 4.05 -11.45
CA LYS A 3 -11.80 4.53 -11.62
C LYS A 3 -12.23 5.43 -10.44
N ARG A 4 -11.89 5.04 -9.21
CA ARG A 4 -12.11 5.83 -8.00
C ARG A 4 -11.39 7.18 -8.04
N GLN A 5 -10.09 7.20 -8.35
CA GLN A 5 -9.32 8.44 -8.46
C GLN A 5 -9.91 9.38 -9.53
N PHE A 6 -10.42 8.81 -10.61
CA PHE A 6 -11.11 9.56 -11.66
C PHE A 6 -12.39 10.20 -11.12
N ILE A 7 -13.26 9.45 -10.44
CA ILE A 7 -14.48 9.98 -9.80
C ILE A 7 -14.13 11.07 -8.76
N GLU A 8 -13.17 10.80 -7.87
CA GLU A 8 -12.72 11.74 -6.83
C GLU A 8 -12.19 13.05 -7.41
N SER A 9 -11.53 13.01 -8.58
CA SER A 9 -11.03 14.22 -9.25
C SER A 9 -12.16 15.15 -9.72
N TYR A 10 -13.28 14.60 -10.21
CA TYR A 10 -14.45 15.39 -10.61
C TYR A 10 -15.27 15.86 -9.41
N VAL A 11 -15.34 15.04 -8.35
CA VAL A 11 -15.94 15.47 -7.07
C VAL A 11 -15.18 16.66 -6.51
N LEU A 12 -13.84 16.61 -6.44
CA LEU A 12 -13.02 17.71 -5.95
C LEU A 12 -13.18 18.97 -6.82
N LYS A 13 -13.22 18.81 -8.15
CA LYS A 13 -13.47 19.91 -9.09
C LYS A 13 -14.82 20.61 -8.79
N LEU A 14 -15.88 19.83 -8.61
CA LEU A 14 -17.21 20.36 -8.36
C LEU A 14 -17.33 20.97 -6.95
N GLN A 15 -16.65 20.41 -5.94
CA GLN A 15 -16.55 20.96 -4.58
C GLN A 15 -15.86 22.32 -4.58
N ASN A 16 -14.72 22.47 -5.25
CA ASN A 16 -14.01 23.75 -5.33
C ASN A 16 -14.88 24.82 -6.01
N CYS A 17 -15.54 24.47 -7.12
CA CYS A 17 -16.45 25.38 -7.83
C CYS A 17 -17.64 25.79 -6.95
N LEU A 18 -18.17 24.87 -6.16
CA LEU A 18 -19.26 25.14 -5.21
C LEU A 18 -18.83 26.08 -4.07
N GLU A 19 -17.62 25.91 -3.53
CA GLU A 19 -17.10 26.83 -2.50
C GLU A 19 -16.89 28.25 -3.05
N GLU A 20 -16.31 28.39 -4.24
CA GLU A 20 -16.17 29.71 -4.89
C GLU A 20 -17.54 30.37 -5.14
N PHE A 21 -18.58 29.59 -5.48
CA PHE A 21 -19.95 30.09 -5.61
C PHE A 21 -20.52 30.55 -4.26
N ARG A 22 -20.31 29.79 -3.18
CA ARG A 22 -20.76 30.15 -1.82
C ARG A 22 -20.10 31.42 -1.29
N GLU A 23 -18.84 31.64 -1.65
CA GLU A 23 -18.09 32.85 -1.32
C GLU A 23 -18.49 34.06 -2.17
N GLY A 24 -19.35 33.88 -3.18
CA GLY A 24 -19.77 34.92 -4.12
C GLY A 24 -18.69 35.28 -5.16
N ALA A 25 -17.65 34.46 -5.28
CA ALA A 25 -16.57 34.63 -6.25
C ALA A 25 -16.91 34.05 -7.63
N LEU A 26 -17.94 33.20 -7.71
CA LEU A 26 -18.38 32.51 -8.93
C LEU A 26 -19.87 32.76 -9.19
N VAL A 27 -20.25 32.96 -10.46
CA VAL A 27 -21.66 33.14 -10.86
C VAL A 27 -22.35 31.81 -11.10
N GLU A 28 -23.66 31.77 -10.92
CA GLU A 28 -24.47 30.55 -10.97
C GLU A 28 -24.32 29.76 -12.28
N ASP A 29 -24.31 30.45 -13.42
CA ASP A 29 -24.17 29.83 -14.74
C ASP A 29 -22.86 29.03 -14.86
N THR A 30 -21.77 29.52 -14.24
CA THR A 30 -20.49 28.83 -14.24
C THR A 30 -20.54 27.54 -13.40
N LEU A 31 -21.29 27.52 -12.30
CA LEU A 31 -21.50 26.31 -11.51
C LEU A 31 -22.37 25.31 -12.29
N PHE A 32 -23.39 25.77 -13.03
CA PHE A 32 -24.18 24.91 -13.91
C PHE A 32 -23.35 24.28 -15.04
N ASP A 33 -22.42 25.01 -15.63
CA ASP A 33 -21.53 24.47 -16.65
C ASP A 33 -20.69 23.31 -16.11
N VAL A 34 -20.15 23.43 -14.90
CA VAL A 34 -19.38 22.34 -14.25
C VAL A 34 -20.29 21.16 -13.91
N ILE A 35 -21.51 21.40 -13.43
CA ILE A 35 -22.50 20.33 -13.20
C ILE A 35 -22.81 19.60 -14.51
N GLN A 36 -22.98 20.32 -15.63
CA GLN A 36 -23.22 19.71 -16.95
C GLN A 36 -22.03 18.90 -17.46
N GLU A 37 -20.81 19.37 -17.23
CA GLU A 37 -19.61 18.63 -17.56
C GLU A 37 -19.55 17.30 -16.80
N VAL A 38 -19.71 17.34 -15.47
CA VAL A 38 -19.70 16.15 -14.60
C VAL A 38 -20.80 15.18 -15.02
N LYS A 39 -22.02 15.69 -15.26
CA LYS A 39 -23.14 14.90 -15.78
C LYS A 39 -22.78 14.22 -17.10
N GLY A 40 -22.20 14.94 -18.05
CA GLY A 40 -21.81 14.39 -19.36
C GLY A 40 -20.81 13.24 -19.26
N VAL A 41 -19.91 13.29 -18.27
CA VAL A 41 -18.93 12.23 -18.01
C VAL A 41 -19.58 10.98 -17.41
N PHE A 42 -20.45 11.13 -16.41
CA PHE A 42 -20.91 10.01 -15.60
C PHE A 42 -22.31 9.48 -15.94
N VAL A 43 -23.13 10.17 -16.73
CA VAL A 43 -24.54 9.78 -16.97
C VAL A 43 -24.73 8.36 -17.52
N ARG A 44 -23.75 7.82 -18.25
CA ARG A 44 -23.83 6.45 -18.78
C ARG A 44 -23.65 5.39 -17.70
N GLU A 45 -22.89 5.72 -16.67
CA GLU A 45 -22.49 4.81 -15.61
C GLU A 45 -23.31 5.02 -14.33
N VAL A 46 -23.76 6.26 -14.12
CA VAL A 46 -24.59 6.68 -12.99
C VAL A 46 -25.80 7.46 -13.55
N PRO A 47 -26.81 6.76 -14.13
CA PRO A 47 -27.96 7.40 -14.78
C PRO A 47 -28.79 8.27 -13.84
N GLU A 48 -28.71 8.02 -12.53
CA GLU A 48 -29.42 8.74 -11.48
C GLU A 48 -29.12 10.25 -11.54
N ILE A 49 -27.91 10.62 -11.95
CA ILE A 49 -27.45 12.01 -12.09
C ILE A 49 -28.38 12.81 -13.03
N ASP A 50 -28.84 12.22 -14.14
CA ASP A 50 -29.71 12.92 -15.10
C ASP A 50 -31.11 13.17 -14.54
N SER A 51 -31.59 12.27 -13.68
CA SER A 51 -32.96 12.31 -13.17
C SER A 51 -33.19 13.32 -12.04
N VAL A 52 -32.13 13.80 -11.39
CA VAL A 52 -32.22 14.59 -10.14
C VAL A 52 -31.80 16.05 -10.26
N ILE A 53 -31.03 16.42 -11.30
CA ILE A 53 -30.52 17.79 -11.51
C ILE A 53 -31.60 18.66 -12.16
N TRP A 54 -31.78 19.90 -11.68
CA TRP A 54 -32.84 20.80 -12.15
C TRP A 54 -32.35 21.94 -13.07
N LEU A 55 -31.14 22.48 -12.84
CA LEU A 55 -30.52 23.58 -13.59
C LEU A 55 -31.41 24.82 -13.75
N ARG A 56 -32.04 25.24 -12.67
CA ARG A 56 -32.88 26.45 -12.64
C ARG A 56 -32.28 27.49 -11.71
N HIS A 57 -32.54 28.76 -11.98
CA HIS A 57 -32.07 29.84 -11.12
C HIS A 57 -32.41 29.58 -9.64
N GLY A 58 -31.40 29.65 -8.78
CA GLY A 58 -31.46 29.35 -7.35
C GLY A 58 -31.28 27.87 -6.98
N THR A 59 -30.93 26.98 -7.92
CA THR A 59 -30.78 25.54 -7.65
C THR A 59 -29.35 25.02 -7.74
N ALA A 60 -28.38 25.84 -8.19
CA ALA A 60 -27.03 25.37 -8.48
C ALA A 60 -26.33 24.70 -7.28
N GLU A 61 -26.46 25.26 -6.08
CA GLU A 61 -25.89 24.65 -4.87
C GLU A 61 -26.51 23.28 -4.56
N ARG A 62 -27.83 23.16 -4.66
CA ARG A 62 -28.54 21.89 -4.39
C ARG A 62 -28.16 20.84 -5.44
N ASP A 63 -28.11 21.23 -6.70
CA ASP A 63 -27.75 20.35 -7.80
C ASP A 63 -26.30 19.87 -7.68
N ALA A 64 -25.35 20.78 -7.38
CA ALA A 64 -23.95 20.43 -7.13
C ALA A 64 -23.81 19.43 -5.98
N ASN A 65 -24.43 19.70 -4.83
CA ASN A 65 -24.39 18.80 -3.67
C ASN A 65 -24.99 17.41 -4.00
N THR A 66 -26.06 17.37 -4.80
CA THR A 66 -26.71 16.11 -5.19
C THR A 66 -25.79 15.27 -6.08
N VAL A 67 -25.13 15.89 -7.06
CA VAL A 67 -24.16 15.21 -7.94
C VAL A 67 -22.94 14.72 -7.16
N ILE A 68 -22.42 15.55 -6.25
CA ILE A 68 -21.33 15.16 -5.34
C ILE A 68 -21.71 13.91 -4.54
N GLY A 69 -22.88 13.91 -3.90
CA GLY A 69 -23.32 12.79 -3.06
C GLY A 69 -23.48 11.49 -3.86
N ILE A 70 -24.06 11.57 -5.06
CA ILE A 70 -24.22 10.41 -5.94
C ILE A 70 -22.87 9.83 -6.37
N LEU A 71 -21.93 10.68 -6.77
CA LEU A 71 -20.60 10.24 -7.19
C LEU A 71 -19.76 9.69 -6.02
N GLN A 72 -19.89 10.27 -4.83
CA GLN A 72 -19.23 9.76 -3.63
C GLN A 72 -19.75 8.37 -3.23
N LEU A 73 -21.07 8.16 -3.28
CA LEU A 73 -21.67 6.85 -3.01
C LEU A 73 -21.18 5.81 -4.04
N HIS A 74 -21.20 6.17 -5.32
CA HIS A 74 -20.71 5.29 -6.39
C HIS A 74 -19.21 4.95 -6.24
N ALA A 75 -18.39 5.89 -5.77
CA ALA A 75 -16.98 5.65 -5.48
C ALA A 75 -16.75 4.68 -4.30
N ILE A 76 -17.62 4.72 -3.28
CA ILE A 76 -17.61 3.80 -2.15
C ILE A 76 -17.99 2.39 -2.62
N ASP A 77 -19.11 2.24 -3.34
CA ASP A 77 -19.58 0.95 -3.85
C ASP A 77 -18.52 0.26 -4.71
N THR A 78 -17.88 1.03 -5.62
CA THR A 78 -16.78 0.54 -6.47
C THR A 78 -15.60 0.01 -5.64
N SER A 79 -15.34 0.60 -4.47
CA SER A 79 -14.22 0.20 -3.60
C SER A 79 -14.53 -1.04 -2.76
N GLU A 80 -15.77 -1.23 -2.34
CA GLU A 80 -16.20 -2.43 -1.62
C GLU A 80 -16.19 -3.66 -2.55
N GLU A 81 -16.67 -3.50 -3.79
CA GLU A 81 -16.63 -4.55 -4.80
C GLU A 81 -15.19 -4.95 -5.15
N SER A 82 -14.28 -3.99 -5.31
CA SER A 82 -12.87 -4.28 -5.60
C SER A 82 -12.17 -5.01 -4.44
N ASN A 83 -12.44 -4.59 -3.19
CA ASN A 83 -11.83 -5.19 -2.01
C ASN A 83 -12.32 -6.63 -1.80
N ALA A 84 -13.63 -6.87 -1.95
CA ALA A 84 -14.20 -8.21 -1.84
C ALA A 84 -13.62 -9.18 -2.90
N GLN A 85 -13.38 -8.67 -4.12
CA GLN A 85 -12.79 -9.46 -5.19
C GLN A 85 -11.28 -9.71 -4.98
N GLU A 86 -10.55 -8.77 -4.36
CA GLU A 86 -9.15 -8.94 -3.95
C GLU A 86 -9.02 -9.99 -2.83
N ASP A 87 -9.87 -9.92 -1.80
CA ASP A 87 -9.92 -10.88 -0.71
C ASP A 87 -10.25 -12.31 -1.21
N GLU A 88 -11.18 -12.43 -2.17
CA GLU A 88 -11.56 -13.73 -2.74
C GLU A 88 -10.42 -14.33 -3.59
N LEU A 89 -9.72 -13.51 -4.39
CA LEU A 89 -8.61 -14.01 -5.20
C LEU A 89 -7.43 -14.44 -4.31
N GLU A 90 -7.09 -13.67 -3.28
CA GLU A 90 -6.00 -14.01 -2.37
C GLU A 90 -6.28 -15.33 -1.64
N LYS A 91 -7.52 -15.53 -1.18
CA LYS A 91 -7.95 -16.80 -0.60
C LYS A 91 -7.77 -17.96 -1.59
N ASN A 92 -8.22 -17.80 -2.84
CA ASN A 92 -8.08 -18.83 -3.87
C ASN A 92 -6.60 -19.13 -4.20
N PHE A 93 -5.73 -18.12 -4.21
CA PHE A 93 -4.30 -18.29 -4.43
C PHE A 93 -3.62 -19.07 -3.30
N ARG A 94 -3.95 -18.76 -2.04
CA ARG A 94 -3.46 -19.51 -0.86
C ARG A 94 -3.90 -20.98 -0.91
N GLU A 95 -5.16 -21.24 -1.24
CA GLU A 95 -5.67 -22.62 -1.39
C GLU A 95 -4.96 -23.35 -2.55
N LEU A 96 -4.77 -22.71 -3.71
CA LEU A 96 -4.07 -23.30 -4.84
C LEU A 96 -2.64 -23.73 -4.46
N LYS A 97 -1.92 -22.91 -3.69
CA LYS A 97 -0.56 -23.21 -3.23
C LYS A 97 -0.50 -24.45 -2.34
N LEU A 98 -1.49 -24.64 -1.48
CA LEU A 98 -1.58 -25.82 -0.59
C LEU A 98 -1.93 -27.10 -1.36
N GLU A 99 -2.80 -26.99 -2.36
CA GLU A 99 -3.35 -28.14 -3.10
C GLU A 99 -2.46 -28.60 -4.27
N TYR A 100 -1.60 -27.71 -4.79
CA TYR A 100 -0.86 -27.92 -6.05
C TYR A 100 -0.03 -29.19 -6.08
N GLU A 101 0.76 -29.49 -5.05
CA GLU A 101 1.62 -30.69 -5.05
C GLU A 101 0.79 -31.98 -5.05
N GLY A 102 -0.38 -31.99 -4.39
CA GLY A 102 -1.32 -33.11 -4.45
C GLY A 102 -1.87 -33.33 -5.86
N ILE A 103 -2.30 -32.24 -6.51
CA ILE A 103 -2.80 -32.27 -7.89
C ILE A 103 -1.73 -32.77 -8.86
N LYS A 104 -0.53 -32.21 -8.79
CA LYS A 104 0.63 -32.57 -9.62
C LYS A 104 1.00 -34.04 -9.46
N ASN A 105 1.12 -34.53 -8.23
CA ASN A 105 1.50 -35.92 -7.96
C ASN A 105 0.43 -36.90 -8.46
N THR A 106 -0.84 -36.53 -8.35
CA THR A 106 -1.97 -37.32 -8.86
C THR A 106 -1.88 -37.49 -10.38
N ILE A 107 -1.67 -36.40 -11.12
CA ILE A 107 -1.57 -36.42 -12.59
C ILE A 107 -0.29 -37.13 -13.06
N ASN A 108 0.86 -36.87 -12.43
CA ASN A 108 2.13 -37.51 -12.77
C ASN A 108 2.14 -39.02 -12.46
N GLY A 109 1.34 -39.46 -11.49
CA GLY A 109 1.11 -40.88 -11.22
C GLY A 109 0.34 -41.59 -12.33
N TYR A 110 -0.53 -40.86 -13.04
CA TYR A 110 -1.33 -41.38 -14.15
C TYR A 110 -0.59 -41.32 -15.50
N THR A 111 0.11 -40.22 -15.79
CA THR A 111 0.74 -40.00 -17.10
C THR A 111 2.11 -39.33 -17.00
N ARG A 112 2.94 -39.56 -18.02
CA ARG A 112 4.21 -38.87 -18.26
C ARG A 112 4.21 -38.05 -19.55
N ASP A 113 3.03 -37.74 -20.09
CA ASP A 113 2.89 -36.93 -21.29
C ASP A 113 3.55 -35.55 -21.09
N ALA A 114 4.46 -35.20 -22.01
CA ALA A 114 5.34 -34.04 -21.86
C ALA A 114 4.56 -32.71 -21.73
N ASN A 115 3.42 -32.59 -22.42
CA ASN A 115 2.66 -31.35 -22.44
C ASN A 115 2.04 -31.07 -21.06
N ILE A 116 1.33 -32.05 -20.49
CA ILE A 116 0.71 -31.87 -19.17
C ILE A 116 1.76 -31.76 -18.06
N THR A 117 2.87 -32.51 -18.14
CA THR A 117 3.96 -32.37 -17.17
C THR A 117 4.60 -31.00 -17.22
N ASN A 118 4.72 -30.39 -18.42
CA ASN A 118 5.22 -29.04 -18.58
C ASN A 118 4.25 -28.00 -18.00
N TYR A 119 2.95 -28.12 -18.28
CA TYR A 119 1.95 -27.20 -17.70
C TYR A 119 1.91 -27.28 -16.17
N LEU A 120 2.08 -28.48 -15.59
CA LEU A 120 2.22 -28.62 -14.15
C LEU A 120 3.46 -27.91 -13.63
N ALA A 121 4.64 -28.17 -14.22
CA ALA A 121 5.87 -27.49 -13.83
C ALA A 121 5.73 -25.95 -13.90
N GLN A 122 5.20 -25.43 -15.01
CA GLN A 122 4.98 -24.00 -15.20
C GLN A 122 3.91 -23.42 -14.27
N LEU A 123 2.89 -24.20 -13.87
CA LEU A 123 1.96 -23.79 -12.83
C LEU A 123 2.67 -23.65 -11.47
N GLY A 124 3.53 -24.60 -11.12
CA GLY A 124 4.35 -24.52 -9.91
C GLY A 124 5.26 -23.29 -9.91
N ASP A 125 5.94 -23.04 -11.03
CA ASP A 125 6.77 -21.84 -11.21
C ASP A 125 5.92 -20.57 -11.09
N GLY A 126 4.72 -20.56 -11.68
CA GLY A 126 3.79 -19.43 -11.59
C GLY A 126 3.32 -19.17 -10.16
N ILE A 127 2.97 -20.21 -9.40
CA ILE A 127 2.60 -20.11 -7.98
C ILE A 127 3.75 -19.60 -7.13
N ALA A 128 4.99 -20.01 -7.44
CA ALA A 128 6.19 -19.62 -6.72
C ALA A 128 6.73 -18.23 -7.08
N SER A 129 6.20 -17.62 -8.15
CA SER A 129 6.60 -16.30 -8.65
C SER A 129 5.47 -15.25 -8.66
N GLY A 130 4.26 -15.60 -8.20
CA GLY A 130 3.09 -14.73 -8.29
C GLY A 130 2.73 -14.36 -9.74
N ASP A 131 3.01 -15.24 -10.70
CA ASP A 131 2.77 -14.94 -12.11
C ASP A 131 1.32 -15.28 -12.47
N ILE A 132 0.38 -14.38 -12.14
CA ILE A 132 -1.07 -14.55 -12.39
C ILE A 132 -1.39 -14.90 -13.86
N PRO A 133 -0.82 -14.24 -14.90
CA PRO A 133 -0.98 -14.67 -16.29
C PRO A 133 -0.58 -16.12 -16.53
N LYS A 134 0.59 -16.53 -16.02
CA LYS A 134 1.09 -17.90 -16.18
C LYS A 134 0.21 -18.90 -15.43
N ILE A 135 -0.22 -18.58 -14.20
CA ILE A 135 -1.15 -19.39 -13.42
C ILE A 135 -2.45 -19.58 -14.19
N LYS A 136 -3.06 -18.49 -14.67
CA LYS A 136 -4.30 -18.50 -15.46
C LYS A 136 -4.16 -19.38 -16.70
N TYR A 137 -3.07 -19.20 -17.46
CA TYR A 137 -2.80 -19.99 -18.66
C TYR A 137 -2.65 -21.48 -18.34
N CYS A 138 -1.85 -21.83 -17.33
CA CYS A 138 -1.59 -23.23 -16.97
C CYS A 138 -2.83 -23.91 -16.39
N LEU A 139 -3.61 -23.23 -15.54
CA LEU A 139 -4.88 -23.74 -15.03
C LEU A 139 -5.86 -24.06 -16.17
N GLY A 140 -5.97 -23.18 -17.17
CA GLY A 140 -6.78 -23.44 -18.36
C GLY A 140 -6.30 -24.64 -19.18
N ALA A 141 -4.98 -24.80 -19.36
CA ALA A 141 -4.40 -25.94 -20.07
C ALA A 141 -4.60 -27.27 -19.34
N ILE A 142 -4.43 -27.28 -18.00
CA ILE A 142 -4.65 -28.47 -17.15
C ILE A 142 -6.15 -28.82 -17.12
N LEU A 143 -7.04 -27.84 -17.04
CA LEU A 143 -8.49 -28.05 -17.10
C LEU A 143 -8.89 -28.73 -18.41
N ASN A 144 -8.38 -28.23 -19.54
CA ASN A 144 -8.63 -28.81 -20.86
C ASN A 144 -8.10 -30.26 -20.96
N TRP A 145 -6.93 -30.53 -20.40
CA TRP A 145 -6.39 -31.88 -20.33
C TRP A 145 -7.32 -32.82 -19.55
N TYR A 146 -7.80 -32.40 -18.38
CA TYR A 146 -8.77 -33.19 -17.62
C TYR A 146 -10.05 -33.44 -18.41
N GLN A 147 -10.64 -32.40 -19.03
CA GLN A 147 -11.85 -32.54 -19.85
C GLN A 147 -11.71 -33.61 -20.94
N LYS A 148 -10.51 -33.72 -21.54
CA LYS A 148 -10.22 -34.72 -22.60
C LYS A 148 -9.90 -36.11 -22.09
N ASN A 149 -9.45 -36.24 -20.84
CA ASN A 149 -8.88 -37.49 -20.32
C ASN A 149 -9.66 -38.10 -19.15
N ILE A 150 -10.58 -37.37 -18.51
CA ILE A 150 -11.32 -37.87 -17.33
C ILE A 150 -12.06 -39.17 -17.61
N SER A 151 -12.74 -39.29 -18.76
CA SER A 151 -13.42 -40.54 -19.15
C SER A 151 -12.43 -41.69 -19.36
N LYS A 152 -11.23 -41.40 -19.88
CA LYS A 152 -10.18 -42.42 -20.08
C LYS A 152 -9.59 -42.88 -18.76
N ILE A 153 -9.39 -41.95 -17.82
CA ILE A 153 -8.95 -42.23 -16.44
C ILE A 153 -9.94 -43.19 -15.78
N HIS A 154 -11.24 -42.90 -15.84
CA HIS A 154 -12.28 -43.76 -15.26
C HIS A 154 -12.42 -45.13 -15.93
N SER A 155 -12.20 -45.20 -17.24
CA SER A 155 -12.23 -46.49 -17.96
C SER A 155 -10.98 -47.34 -17.76
N ASN A 156 -9.94 -46.82 -17.09
CA ASN A 156 -8.68 -47.53 -16.90
C ASN A 156 -8.70 -48.38 -15.62
N GLN A 157 -8.76 -49.70 -15.78
CA GLN A 157 -8.79 -50.68 -14.69
C GLN A 157 -7.58 -50.65 -13.73
N TYR A 158 -6.48 -49.99 -14.12
CA TYR A 158 -5.26 -49.88 -13.31
C TYR A 158 -5.18 -48.57 -12.51
N VAL A 159 -6.20 -47.71 -12.62
CA VAL A 159 -6.29 -46.46 -11.86
C VAL A 159 -7.21 -46.69 -10.66
N PHE A 160 -6.65 -46.68 -9.46
CA PHE A 160 -7.39 -46.90 -8.22
C PHE A 160 -7.79 -45.60 -7.49
N ASN A 161 -7.28 -44.45 -7.96
CA ASN A 161 -7.49 -43.13 -7.38
C ASN A 161 -8.37 -42.22 -8.27
N GLY A 162 -9.34 -42.80 -8.99
CA GLY A 162 -10.26 -42.06 -9.87
C GLY A 162 -10.97 -40.90 -9.15
N ASN A 163 -11.43 -41.12 -7.92
CA ASN A 163 -12.06 -40.08 -7.10
C ASN A 163 -11.13 -38.87 -6.85
N SER A 164 -9.83 -39.10 -6.66
CA SER A 164 -8.85 -38.02 -6.51
C SER A 164 -8.68 -37.21 -7.80
N HIS A 165 -8.83 -37.85 -8.97
CA HIS A 165 -8.85 -37.13 -10.24
C HIS A 165 -10.11 -36.27 -10.40
N ASP A 166 -11.27 -36.73 -9.93
CA ASP A 166 -12.51 -35.95 -9.96
C ASP A 166 -12.43 -34.74 -9.02
N GLU A 167 -11.94 -34.93 -7.79
CA GLU A 167 -11.73 -33.82 -6.84
C GLU A 167 -10.76 -32.77 -7.40
N ASN A 168 -9.64 -33.22 -7.97
CA ASN A 168 -8.66 -32.32 -8.57
C ASN A 168 -9.22 -31.60 -9.81
N PHE A 169 -10.08 -32.26 -10.59
CA PHE A 169 -10.74 -31.63 -11.73
C PHE A 169 -11.63 -30.45 -11.29
N GLU A 170 -12.47 -30.65 -10.27
CA GLU A 170 -13.33 -29.58 -9.75
C GLU A 170 -12.51 -28.47 -9.06
N LYS A 171 -11.44 -28.81 -8.34
CA LYS A 171 -10.49 -27.82 -7.79
C LYS A 171 -9.89 -26.94 -8.90
N ILE A 172 -9.35 -27.56 -9.96
CA ILE A 172 -8.74 -26.83 -11.08
C ILE A 172 -9.77 -25.96 -11.79
N LYS A 173 -10.99 -26.44 -11.99
CA LYS A 173 -12.09 -25.67 -12.59
C LYS A 173 -12.44 -24.44 -11.75
N ARG A 174 -12.55 -24.61 -10.42
CA ARG A 174 -12.79 -23.50 -9.48
C ARG A 174 -11.67 -22.46 -9.53
N PHE A 175 -10.41 -22.91 -9.45
CA PHE A 175 -9.25 -22.02 -9.53
C PHE A 175 -9.20 -21.31 -10.89
N GLN A 176 -9.40 -22.02 -12.00
CA GLN A 176 -9.40 -21.39 -13.32
C GLN A 176 -10.43 -20.26 -13.39
N LYS A 177 -11.65 -20.46 -12.87
CA LYS A 177 -12.69 -19.42 -12.83
C LYS A 177 -12.29 -18.21 -11.99
N ALA A 178 -11.70 -18.43 -10.82
CA ALA A 178 -11.24 -17.35 -9.94
C ALA A 178 -10.18 -16.47 -10.63
N PHE A 179 -9.24 -17.09 -11.35
CA PHE A 179 -8.16 -16.40 -12.05
C PHE A 179 -8.57 -15.89 -13.44
N GLU A 180 -9.69 -16.36 -13.99
CA GLU A 180 -10.23 -15.87 -15.27
C GLU A 180 -10.79 -14.45 -15.15
N ASN A 181 -11.46 -14.16 -14.02
CA ASN A 181 -12.04 -12.85 -13.71
C ASN A 181 -11.02 -11.79 -13.31
N ALA A 182 -9.79 -12.18 -12.98
CA ALA A 182 -8.68 -11.24 -12.80
C ALA A 182 -8.30 -10.66 -14.18
N THR A 183 -8.72 -9.42 -14.45
CA THR A 183 -8.39 -8.71 -15.70
C THR A 183 -7.66 -7.39 -15.42
N GLY A 184 -6.64 -7.11 -16.26
CA GLY A 184 -6.06 -5.78 -16.50
C GLY A 184 -5.26 -5.16 -15.35
N ASP A 185 -5.93 -4.74 -14.28
CA ASP A 185 -5.33 -4.00 -13.15
C ASP A 185 -4.55 -4.92 -12.20
N TYR A 186 -4.87 -6.22 -12.19
CA TYR A 186 -4.05 -7.24 -11.50
C TYR A 186 -2.62 -7.36 -12.06
N LEU A 187 -2.40 -6.93 -13.31
CA LEU A 187 -1.11 -7.06 -14.00
C LEU A 187 -0.08 -5.98 -13.64
N MET A 188 -0.41 -5.07 -12.73
CA MET A 188 0.53 -4.05 -12.22
C MET A 188 0.87 -4.18 -10.74
N ASN A 189 0.32 -5.17 -10.02
CA ASN A 189 0.60 -5.34 -8.59
C ASN A 189 1.43 -6.59 -8.23
N GLU A 190 1.57 -7.59 -9.10
CA GLU A 190 2.34 -8.81 -8.76
C GLU A 190 3.84 -8.70 -9.10
N ASN A 191 4.24 -7.90 -10.10
CA ASN A 191 5.66 -7.56 -10.33
C ASN A 191 6.27 -6.76 -9.16
N ASN A 192 5.46 -6.33 -8.18
CA ASN A 192 5.90 -5.67 -6.96
C ASN A 192 5.75 -6.51 -5.69
N ARG A 193 5.16 -7.71 -5.74
CA ARG A 193 4.87 -8.50 -4.52
C ARG A 193 5.78 -9.72 -4.30
N GLU A 194 6.44 -10.27 -5.33
CA GLU A 194 7.51 -11.27 -5.11
C GLU A 194 8.92 -10.81 -5.52
N ALA A 195 9.06 -9.62 -6.11
CA ALA A 195 10.33 -8.92 -6.29
C ALA A 195 10.59 -7.79 -5.26
N ASN A 196 9.82 -7.73 -4.17
CA ASN A 196 10.16 -6.87 -3.03
C ASN A 196 9.96 -7.59 -1.68
N LYS A 197 10.93 -8.41 -1.30
CA LYS A 197 11.70 -7.93 -0.15
C LYS A 197 12.53 -6.78 -0.68
N SER A 198 11.91 -5.59 -0.84
CA SER A 198 12.71 -4.40 -0.74
C SER A 198 13.33 -4.56 0.63
N ASP A 199 14.65 -4.49 0.70
CA ASP A 199 15.33 -4.39 1.98
C ASP A 199 14.52 -3.38 2.83
N PRO A 200 14.28 -3.66 4.11
CA PRO A 200 13.55 -2.73 4.95
C PRO A 200 14.16 -1.34 4.80
N ILE A 201 13.31 -0.31 4.72
CA ILE A 201 13.74 1.07 4.60
C ILE A 201 13.29 1.82 5.84
N ILE A 202 14.15 2.67 6.39
CA ILE A 202 13.76 3.65 7.40
C ILE A 202 13.47 4.97 6.69
N PHE A 203 12.33 5.57 6.99
CA PHE A 203 12.04 6.95 6.61
C PHE A 203 12.06 7.84 7.86
N LEU A 204 13.04 8.75 7.94
CA LEU A 204 13.15 9.73 9.01
C LEU A 204 12.49 11.05 8.59
N SER A 205 11.23 11.20 8.96
CA SER A 205 10.45 12.41 8.72
C SER A 205 10.76 13.44 9.79
N HIS A 206 11.20 14.63 9.37
CA HIS A 206 11.58 15.71 10.29
C HIS A 206 11.50 17.08 9.61
N LYS A 207 11.46 18.14 10.41
CA LYS A 207 11.61 19.51 9.90
C LYS A 207 13.09 19.83 9.77
N SER A 208 13.46 20.52 8.69
CA SER A 208 14.83 20.99 8.43
C SER A 208 15.46 21.80 9.59
N ASP A 209 14.64 22.47 10.40
CA ASP A 209 15.07 23.22 11.58
C ASP A 209 15.62 22.31 12.69
N ASP A 210 15.14 21.07 12.76
CA ASP A 210 15.50 20.08 13.77
C ASP A 210 16.66 19.19 13.31
N LYS A 211 17.43 19.68 12.33
CA LYS A 211 18.55 18.95 11.72
C LYS A 211 19.55 18.42 12.74
N LYS A 212 19.81 19.14 13.84
CA LYS A 212 20.67 18.66 14.93
C LYS A 212 20.27 17.26 15.41
N TYR A 213 18.98 17.06 15.68
CA TYR A 213 18.45 15.80 16.18
C TYR A 213 18.33 14.75 15.07
N ALA A 214 17.96 15.17 13.86
CA ALA A 214 17.85 14.28 12.72
C ALA A 214 19.20 13.71 12.28
N ASP A 215 20.27 14.53 12.26
CA ASP A 215 21.63 14.10 11.94
C ASP A 215 22.17 13.13 13.02
N ALA A 216 21.89 13.39 14.30
CA ALA A 216 22.26 12.48 15.39
C ALA A 216 21.55 11.12 15.26
N LEU A 217 20.25 11.12 14.94
CA LEU A 217 19.50 9.89 14.65
C LEU A 217 20.07 9.16 13.44
N GLU A 218 20.41 9.86 12.36
CA GLU A 218 20.98 9.25 11.17
C GLU A 218 22.30 8.53 11.46
N LYS A 219 23.24 9.19 12.17
CA LYS A 219 24.52 8.57 12.56
C LYS A 219 24.31 7.36 13.47
N PHE A 220 23.37 7.44 14.40
CA PHE A 220 23.02 6.33 15.27
C PHE A 220 22.51 5.13 14.45
N ILE A 221 21.54 5.37 13.56
CA ILE A 221 20.91 4.34 12.73
C ILE A 221 21.92 3.69 11.76
N THR A 222 22.71 4.50 11.06
CA THR A 222 23.72 4.01 10.12
C THR A 222 24.88 3.31 10.84
N GLY A 223 25.25 3.79 12.03
CA GLY A 223 26.24 3.18 12.91
C GLY A 223 25.86 1.77 13.36
N LEU A 224 24.56 1.48 13.52
CA LEU A 224 24.07 0.12 13.81
C LEU A 224 24.24 -0.86 12.64
N GLY A 225 24.51 -0.35 11.42
CA GLY A 225 24.70 -1.16 10.22
C GLY A 225 23.60 -1.01 9.16
N VAL A 226 22.64 -0.10 9.35
CA VAL A 226 21.68 0.26 8.30
C VAL A 226 22.42 0.98 7.17
N LYS A 227 22.27 0.51 5.93
CA LYS A 227 22.98 1.09 4.78
C LYS A 227 22.35 2.44 4.42
N ASN A 228 23.16 3.36 3.89
CA ASN A 228 22.67 4.67 3.44
C ASN A 228 21.52 4.58 2.42
N ASN A 229 21.53 3.59 1.53
CA ASN A 229 20.45 3.39 0.57
C ASN A 229 19.15 2.81 1.18
N GLN A 230 19.19 2.42 2.46
CA GLN A 230 18.07 1.91 3.25
C GLN A 230 17.55 2.95 4.26
N LEU A 231 18.15 4.14 4.33
CA LEU A 231 17.68 5.25 5.15
C LEU A 231 17.35 6.45 4.26
N ILE A 232 16.09 6.89 4.32
CA ILE A 232 15.61 8.08 3.64
C ILE A 232 15.45 9.18 4.68
N TYR A 233 16.19 10.28 4.51
CA TYR A 233 16.02 11.51 5.29
C TYR A 233 16.30 12.73 4.41
N THR A 234 15.39 13.70 4.44
CA THR A 234 15.25 14.74 3.40
C THR A 234 16.20 15.94 3.58
N SER A 235 16.96 16.00 4.68
CA SER A 235 17.91 17.10 4.96
C SER A 235 19.32 16.88 4.43
N HIS A 236 19.63 15.72 3.81
CA HIS A 236 20.97 15.41 3.33
C HIS A 236 21.17 15.64 1.82
N PRO A 237 22.27 16.28 1.39
CA PRO A 237 22.53 16.60 -0.02
C PRO A 237 22.62 15.40 -0.96
N LEU A 238 22.98 14.20 -0.46
CA LEU A 238 23.16 12.97 -1.24
C LEU A 238 21.89 12.12 -1.37
N HIS A 239 20.82 12.44 -0.64
CA HIS A 239 19.54 11.71 -0.67
C HIS A 239 18.43 12.54 -1.34
N LYS A 240 18.82 13.46 -2.23
CA LYS A 240 17.89 14.34 -2.94
C LYS A 240 16.96 13.53 -3.84
N ILE A 241 15.68 13.88 -3.78
CA ILE A 241 14.69 13.53 -4.79
C ILE A 241 15.28 13.89 -6.17
N PRO A 242 15.27 12.98 -7.16
CA PRO A 242 15.81 13.28 -8.48
C PRO A 242 15.21 14.56 -9.06
N LEU A 243 16.06 15.38 -9.68
CA LEU A 243 15.65 16.63 -10.32
C LEU A 243 14.54 16.35 -11.35
N GLY A 244 13.38 17.00 -11.19
CA GLY A 244 12.22 16.83 -12.05
C GLY A 244 11.22 15.74 -11.62
N SER A 245 11.51 14.96 -10.57
CA SER A 245 10.53 14.03 -9.99
C SER A 245 9.54 14.76 -9.09
N ASN A 246 8.26 14.39 -9.18
CA ASN A 246 7.25 14.83 -8.22
C ASN A 246 7.58 14.21 -6.85
N ILE A 247 7.70 15.06 -5.82
CA ILE A 247 8.02 14.64 -4.44
C ILE A 247 7.05 13.57 -3.93
N TYR A 248 5.77 13.66 -4.27
CA TYR A 248 4.74 12.73 -3.81
C TYR A 248 4.82 11.37 -4.50
N ASP A 249 5.15 11.34 -5.80
CA ASP A 249 5.33 10.08 -6.52
C ASP A 249 6.64 9.40 -6.10
N TYR A 250 7.69 10.19 -5.83
CA TYR A 250 8.94 9.68 -5.28
C TYR A 250 8.71 9.07 -3.89
N LEU A 251 8.03 9.78 -2.99
CA LEU A 251 7.69 9.28 -1.65
C LEU A 251 6.78 8.04 -1.72
N ARG A 252 5.72 8.05 -2.54
CA ARG A 252 4.84 6.87 -2.74
C ARG A 252 5.57 5.67 -3.34
N SER A 253 6.55 5.88 -4.22
CA SER A 253 7.34 4.78 -4.80
C SER A 253 8.36 4.17 -3.83
N ARG A 254 8.66 4.88 -2.72
CA ARG A 254 9.66 4.47 -1.72
C ARG A 254 9.05 4.01 -0.40
N ILE A 255 7.92 4.60 0.00
CA ILE A 255 7.15 4.19 1.18
C ILE A 255 6.26 3.02 0.75
N ASN A 256 6.51 1.86 1.34
CA ASN A 256 5.78 0.61 1.11
C ASN A 256 5.57 -0.12 2.44
N SER A 257 4.94 -1.30 2.41
CA SER A 257 4.67 -2.11 3.60
C SER A 257 5.91 -2.56 4.39
N ASN A 258 7.12 -2.47 3.81
CA ASN A 258 8.40 -2.77 4.45
C ASN A 258 9.13 -1.50 4.93
N THR A 259 8.46 -0.35 4.97
CA THR A 259 9.01 0.91 5.46
C THR A 259 8.73 1.06 6.95
N PHE A 260 9.78 1.34 7.73
CA PHE A 260 9.68 1.74 9.13
C PHE A 260 9.80 3.26 9.23
N MET A 261 8.74 3.94 9.65
CA MET A 261 8.72 5.40 9.74
C MET A 261 9.12 5.90 11.13
N ILE A 262 9.98 6.91 11.17
CA ILE A 262 10.34 7.63 12.38
C ILE A 262 9.87 9.08 12.18
N PHE A 263 8.89 9.51 12.97
CA PHE A 263 8.47 10.90 13.03
C PHE A 263 9.24 11.62 14.11
N LEU A 264 10.07 12.60 13.73
CA LEU A 264 10.72 13.52 14.65
C LEU A 264 9.87 14.79 14.78
N TRP A 265 9.05 14.81 15.82
CA TRP A 265 8.09 15.85 16.12
C TRP A 265 8.73 17.09 16.74
N SER A 266 8.36 18.24 16.20
CA SER A 266 8.56 19.57 16.77
C SER A 266 7.31 20.42 16.51
N ASP A 267 7.12 21.53 17.21
CA ASP A 267 6.00 22.44 16.88
C ASP A 267 6.11 22.97 15.45
N LYS A 268 7.34 23.15 14.96
CA LYS A 268 7.62 23.56 13.57
C LYS A 268 7.30 22.45 12.56
N TYR A 269 7.40 21.18 12.94
CA TYR A 269 6.97 20.05 12.12
C TYR A 269 5.46 20.12 11.87
N LEU A 270 4.66 20.38 12.92
CA LEU A 270 3.20 20.53 12.84
C LEU A 270 2.74 21.72 11.98
N GLU A 271 3.62 22.69 11.76
CA GLU A 271 3.35 23.87 10.92
C GLU A 271 3.76 23.68 9.46
N SER A 272 4.43 22.57 9.11
CA SER A 272 4.93 22.34 7.76
C SER A 272 3.96 21.48 6.94
N PRO A 273 3.35 22.03 5.86
CA PRO A 273 2.47 21.24 4.98
C PRO A 273 3.19 20.04 4.36
N ALA A 274 4.49 20.17 4.06
CA ALA A 274 5.30 19.06 3.53
C ALA A 274 5.39 17.89 4.53
N CYS A 275 5.74 18.18 5.78
CA CYS A 275 5.83 17.18 6.85
C CYS A 275 4.47 16.54 7.17
N MET A 276 3.37 17.32 7.12
CA MET A 276 2.01 16.81 7.30
C MET A 276 1.57 15.91 6.14
N ASN A 277 1.99 16.22 4.92
CA ASN A 277 1.73 15.36 3.76
C ASN A 277 2.52 14.04 3.84
N GLU A 278 3.77 14.06 4.33
CA GLU A 278 4.56 12.85 4.61
C GLU A 278 3.87 11.95 5.63
N LEU A 279 3.34 12.54 6.70
CA LEU A 279 2.54 11.83 7.70
C LEU A 279 1.25 11.22 7.11
N GLY A 280 0.53 11.97 6.28
CA GLY A 280 -0.67 11.47 5.60
C GLY A 280 -0.39 10.27 4.69
N ALA A 281 0.74 10.30 3.96
CA ALA A 281 1.17 9.19 3.11
C ALA A 281 1.47 7.93 3.93
N ALA A 282 2.11 8.07 5.09
CA ALA A 282 2.40 6.96 6.00
C ALA A 282 1.14 6.20 6.44
N TRP A 283 0.09 6.95 6.77
CA TRP A 283 -1.17 6.41 7.26
C TRP A 283 -1.93 5.64 6.17
N VAL A 284 -1.95 6.19 4.95
CA VAL A 284 -2.58 5.54 3.79
C VAL A 284 -1.90 4.20 3.45
N ILE A 285 -0.59 4.08 3.67
CA ILE A 285 0.21 2.90 3.31
C ILE A 285 0.30 1.87 4.47
N GLN A 286 -0.33 2.15 5.62
CA GLN A 286 -0.29 1.33 6.84
C GLN A 286 1.13 0.90 7.26
N SER A 287 2.11 1.79 7.13
CA SER A 287 3.50 1.49 7.51
C SER A 287 3.69 1.46 9.04
N ASP A 288 4.57 0.58 9.55
CA ASP A 288 4.96 0.59 10.97
C ASP A 288 5.72 1.88 11.27
N TYR A 289 5.42 2.53 12.39
CA TYR A 289 6.00 3.82 12.73
C TYR A 289 6.35 3.95 14.22
N THR A 290 7.18 4.94 14.54
CA THR A 290 7.43 5.38 15.90
C THR A 290 7.50 6.90 15.98
N ASN A 291 7.13 7.43 17.15
CA ASN A 291 7.16 8.85 17.45
C ASN A 291 8.39 9.18 18.29
N ILE A 292 9.13 10.20 17.88
CA ILE A 292 10.26 10.78 18.61
C ILE A 292 10.03 12.29 18.67
N TYR A 293 10.33 12.93 19.79
CA TYR A 293 10.05 14.34 20.01
C TYR A 293 11.34 15.09 20.32
N VAL A 294 11.51 16.27 19.73
CA VAL A 294 12.55 17.20 20.17
C VAL A 294 12.23 17.69 21.60
N PRO A 295 13.22 18.07 22.42
CA PRO A 295 13.00 18.52 23.80
C PRO A 295 12.01 19.69 23.93
N SER A 296 11.94 20.55 22.91
CA SER A 296 11.08 21.72 22.90
C SER A 296 9.65 21.43 22.42
N PHE A 297 9.28 20.17 22.15
CA PHE A 297 7.95 19.83 21.63
C PHE A 297 6.84 20.09 22.66
N SER A 298 5.79 20.82 22.25
CA SER A 298 4.63 21.07 23.09
C SER A 298 3.55 20.01 22.88
N PHE A 299 3.45 19.04 23.80
CA PHE A 299 2.36 18.05 23.81
C PHE A 299 0.96 18.68 23.99
N GLY A 300 0.90 19.94 24.45
CA GLY A 300 -0.33 20.72 24.55
C GLY A 300 -0.75 21.39 23.23
N ASN A 301 0.05 21.30 22.17
CA ASN A 301 -0.26 21.89 20.87
C ASN A 301 -1.54 21.26 20.29
N PRO A 302 -2.60 22.03 20.02
CA PRO A 302 -3.87 21.49 19.51
C PRO A 302 -3.70 20.69 18.21
N LYS A 303 -2.82 21.16 17.31
CA LYS A 303 -2.54 20.49 16.04
C LYS A 303 -1.99 19.08 16.20
N TYR A 304 -1.30 18.80 17.32
CA TYR A 304 -0.78 17.47 17.59
C TYR A 304 -1.90 16.45 17.79
N ARG A 305 -3.02 16.85 18.42
CA ARG A 305 -4.19 15.98 18.65
C ARG A 305 -5.04 15.77 17.40
N GLU A 306 -4.87 16.63 16.40
CA GLU A 306 -5.55 16.56 15.11
C GLU A 306 -4.78 15.73 14.08
N CYS A 307 -3.56 15.28 14.41
CA CYS A 307 -2.74 14.45 13.54
C CYS A 307 -3.26 13.01 13.46
N ALA A 308 -3.10 12.37 12.30
CA ALA A 308 -3.42 10.98 12.05
C ALA A 308 -2.40 9.99 12.66
N VAL A 309 -1.98 10.24 13.91
CA VAL A 309 -1.13 9.35 14.71
C VAL A 309 -1.83 8.98 16.00
N ASP A 310 -1.49 7.81 16.53
CA ASP A 310 -1.93 7.41 17.86
C ASP A 310 -1.17 8.22 18.93
N THR A 311 -1.74 9.37 19.32
CA THR A 311 -1.18 10.24 20.35
C THR A 311 -1.22 9.60 21.75
N SER A 312 -1.86 8.44 21.91
CA SER A 312 -1.86 7.67 23.17
C SER A 312 -0.63 6.78 23.32
N LYS A 313 0.12 6.53 22.24
CA LYS A 313 1.43 5.86 22.29
C LYS A 313 2.53 6.86 22.65
N MET A 314 3.08 6.72 23.85
CA MET A 314 4.26 7.49 24.26
C MET A 314 5.47 7.12 23.39
N GLY A 315 6.25 8.12 23.02
CA GLY A 315 7.47 7.98 22.23
C GLY A 315 8.67 8.65 22.91
N ALA A 316 9.85 8.58 22.28
CA ALA A 316 11.09 9.06 22.88
C ALA A 316 11.16 10.60 22.88
N VAL A 317 11.47 11.25 24.01
CA VAL A 317 11.82 12.68 24.04
C VAL A 317 13.33 12.81 24.08
N LEU A 318 13.94 13.52 23.12
CA LEU A 318 15.39 13.59 22.92
C LEU A 318 16.10 14.58 23.87
N ASN A 319 15.80 14.50 25.17
CA ASN A 319 16.38 15.37 26.21
C ASN A 319 17.64 14.79 26.87
N GLY A 320 17.99 13.54 26.55
CA GLY A 320 19.17 12.84 27.06
C GLY A 320 19.07 12.31 28.50
N ASP A 321 17.88 12.35 29.11
CA ASP A 321 17.63 11.73 30.41
C ASP A 321 17.60 10.19 30.33
N ASP A 322 17.37 9.53 31.47
CA ASP A 322 17.35 8.07 31.53
C ASP A 322 16.17 7.45 30.75
N HIS A 323 15.05 8.17 30.62
CA HIS A 323 13.91 7.74 29.80
C HIS A 323 14.21 7.85 28.30
N CYS A 324 14.91 8.91 27.88
CA CYS A 324 15.44 9.06 26.54
C CYS A 324 16.37 7.89 26.20
N LYS A 325 17.33 7.58 27.07
CA LYS A 325 18.27 6.46 26.87
C LYS A 325 17.55 5.13 26.74
N ALA A 326 16.61 4.83 27.63
CA ALA A 326 15.82 3.61 27.58
C ALA A 326 15.04 3.49 26.26
N SER A 327 14.38 4.57 25.83
CA SER A 327 13.63 4.60 24.56
C SER A 327 14.53 4.40 23.34
N MET A 328 15.75 4.93 23.37
CA MET A 328 16.72 4.73 22.29
C MET A 328 17.26 3.29 22.23
N ILE A 329 17.36 2.60 23.38
CA ILE A 329 17.67 1.16 23.42
C ILE A 329 16.52 0.36 22.80
N GLU A 330 15.27 0.72 23.07
CA GLU A 330 14.11 0.08 22.42
C GLU A 330 14.11 0.30 20.91
N LEU A 331 14.40 1.54 20.46
CA LEU A 331 14.56 1.85 19.04
C LEU A 331 15.68 1.02 18.40
N LYS A 332 16.84 0.91 19.06
CA LYS A 332 17.97 0.06 18.64
C LYS A 332 17.50 -1.37 18.39
N ASN A 333 16.86 -1.98 19.40
CA ASN A 333 16.40 -3.36 19.33
C ASN A 333 15.39 -3.56 18.19
N LYS A 334 14.48 -2.59 18.00
CA LYS A 334 13.51 -2.62 16.90
C LYS A 334 14.20 -2.56 15.53
N ILE A 335 15.15 -1.63 15.34
CA ILE A 335 15.91 -1.50 14.10
C ILE A 335 16.72 -2.76 13.82
N GLN A 336 17.46 -3.28 14.81
CA GLN A 336 18.23 -4.52 14.64
C GLN A 336 17.34 -5.71 14.26
N SER A 337 16.14 -5.80 14.84
CA SER A 337 15.15 -6.82 14.50
C SER A 337 14.64 -6.69 13.05
N ILE A 338 14.22 -5.48 12.65
CA ILE A 338 13.71 -5.20 11.30
C ILE A 338 14.78 -5.51 10.25
N PHE A 339 16.02 -5.08 10.49
CA PHE A 339 17.13 -5.16 9.53
C PHE A 339 17.97 -6.44 9.66
N LYS A 340 17.68 -7.30 10.65
CA LYS A 340 18.44 -8.52 10.97
C LYS A 340 19.93 -8.24 11.20
N LEU A 341 20.23 -7.18 11.93
CA LEU A 341 21.60 -6.75 12.23
C LEU A 341 22.15 -7.54 13.42
N GLU A 342 23.46 -7.76 13.43
CA GLU A 342 24.14 -8.34 14.58
C GLU A 342 24.11 -7.36 15.77
N ASN A 343 23.93 -7.90 16.98
CA ASN A 343 23.94 -7.10 18.19
C ASN A 343 25.32 -7.14 18.86
N ASP A 344 26.19 -6.21 18.46
CA ASP A 344 27.39 -5.91 19.23
C ASP A 344 27.07 -4.87 20.30
N GLU A 345 26.97 -5.33 21.55
CA GLU A 345 26.66 -4.49 22.72
C GLU A 345 27.70 -3.38 22.94
N ARG A 346 28.98 -3.60 22.62
CA ARG A 346 30.02 -2.58 22.81
C ARG A 346 29.86 -1.43 21.82
N THR A 347 29.67 -1.76 20.55
CA THR A 347 29.40 -0.76 19.50
C THR A 347 28.07 -0.05 19.77
N SER A 348 27.03 -0.80 20.15
CA SER A 348 25.71 -0.24 20.47
C SER A 348 25.78 0.77 21.62
N GLN A 349 26.51 0.46 22.70
CA GLN A 349 26.69 1.38 23.82
C GLN A 349 27.47 2.63 23.41
N TYR A 350 28.56 2.48 22.65
CA TYR A 350 29.34 3.60 22.15
C TYR A 350 28.52 4.55 21.27
N LEU A 351 27.69 4.00 20.36
CA LEU A 351 26.80 4.78 19.50
C LEU A 351 25.74 5.52 20.33
N LEU A 352 25.18 4.87 21.36
CA LEU A 352 24.20 5.49 22.25
C LEU A 352 24.83 6.64 23.04
N ASP A 353 26.02 6.46 23.61
CA ASP A 353 26.72 7.50 24.36
C ASP A 353 27.03 8.72 23.49
N ASN A 354 27.49 8.50 22.26
CA ASN A 354 27.73 9.58 21.29
C ASN A 354 26.43 10.27 20.89
N PHE A 355 25.36 9.52 20.63
CA PHE A 355 24.05 10.08 20.32
C PHE A 355 23.58 11.04 21.43
N ILE A 356 23.71 10.63 22.70
CA ILE A 356 23.30 11.45 23.85
C ILE A 356 24.13 12.75 23.93
N LYS A 357 25.45 12.67 23.73
CA LYS A 357 26.32 13.86 23.72
C LYS A 357 25.92 14.85 22.61
N GLU A 358 25.69 14.35 21.40
CA GLU A 358 25.33 15.18 20.25
C GLU A 358 24.00 15.91 20.48
N ILE A 359 22.97 15.24 21.00
CA ILE A 359 21.67 15.89 21.24
C ILE A 359 21.72 16.88 22.41
N GLN A 360 22.60 16.67 23.40
CA GLN A 360 22.82 17.57 24.53
C GLN A 360 23.73 18.76 24.17
N GLY A 361 24.50 18.67 23.07
CA GLY A 361 25.41 19.73 22.62
C GLY A 361 26.73 19.76 23.38
N GLU A 362 27.18 18.61 23.89
CA GLU A 362 28.51 18.43 24.45
C GLU A 362 29.44 17.91 23.34
N ASP A 363 30.11 18.83 22.64
CA ASP A 363 31.17 18.50 21.66
C ASP A 363 32.45 17.98 22.33
#